data_AF-A0A8B6E6B2-F1
#
_entry.id   AF-A0A8B6E6B2-F1
#
_cell.length_a   1.000
_cell.length_b   1.000
_cell.length_c   1.000
_cell.angle_alpha   90.00
_cell.angle_beta   90.00
_cell.angle_gamma   90.00
#
_symmetry.space_group_name_H-M   'P 1'
#
loop_
_entity.id
_entity.type
_entity.pdbx_description
1 polymer ?
#
loop_
_entity_poly.entity_id
_entity_poly.type
_entity_poly.pdbx_seq_one_letter_code
_entity_poly.pdbx_strand_id
1 'polypeptide(L)'
;MTQPHIDTPLLGRFCGEGTDRLPNLIISTSNIIILDFYSDFDKADDGFEGRYRFINDSIYNFGQKKNLCDFVINSTEQRLGYIVSPTYPGMYPDNLHCSYTLVGKIGQRIRIKFLDFSLFQGGDYCPIDYVLIHDGGSSKGEEIGRFCGNYKDVVIYSSENYLSIIFTTQSGRIDSLNADNLEGDADFLYNRRGFNISFEFSDKFVKPAFSRTGGDHIQHIKGTACDVRISSRKRSFGTLTSPGYPSDVPPNVTCNYYLDGMRNRKVLEKVSISFKDFEVPGQMPYCYEGYLEVNLKGTLGVGAFDERFCGSLLPPNLTSEDSRMILTLDTHKSRSSRGFSSIYQFITDFGISGHSPEDGKCIFLYISRNYKEGTFNSPYYPQEYPDNTKCEYIFRPAVSERLLISFHAFDLGKTRGP
;
A
#
# COMPACT_ATOMS: atom_id res chain seq x y z
N MET A 1 -12.25 25.08 50.82
CA MET A 1 -13.11 24.17 50.04
C MET A 1 -12.42 23.95 48.72
N THR A 2 -11.70 22.83 48.59
CA THR A 2 -10.99 22.46 47.36
C THR A 2 -12.03 22.00 46.34
N GLN A 3 -12.23 22.82 45.32
CA GLN A 3 -13.03 22.47 44.15
C GLN A 3 -12.39 21.23 43.51
N PRO A 4 -13.17 20.17 43.20
CA PRO A 4 -12.59 18.98 42.57
C PRO A 4 -11.93 19.42 41.26
N HIS A 5 -10.63 19.14 41.13
CA HIS A 5 -9.89 19.35 39.89
C HIS A 5 -10.65 18.59 38.78
N ILE A 6 -11.25 19.35 37.87
CA ILE A 6 -11.80 18.78 36.64
C ILE A 6 -10.57 18.44 35.79
N ASP A 7 -10.15 17.18 35.81
CA ASP A 7 -9.02 16.69 35.01
C ASP A 7 -9.41 16.71 33.52
N THR A 8 -9.17 17.84 32.86
CA THR A 8 -9.23 17.98 31.40
C THR A 8 -7.81 17.92 30.83
N PRO A 9 -7.60 17.23 29.69
CA PRO A 9 -6.29 17.20 29.04
C PRO A 9 -5.84 18.61 28.64
N LEU A 10 -4.57 18.93 28.90
CA LEU A 10 -3.97 20.21 28.50
C LEU A 10 -3.89 20.26 26.96
N LEU A 11 -4.62 21.20 26.36
CA LEU A 11 -4.66 21.39 24.90
C LEU A 11 -3.43 22.14 24.35
N GLY A 12 -2.73 22.89 25.20
CA GLY A 12 -1.54 23.63 24.82
C GLY A 12 -1.20 24.74 25.82
N ARG A 13 0.02 25.27 25.72
CA ARG A 13 0.48 26.50 26.39
C ARG A 13 0.90 27.49 25.30
N PHE A 14 0.50 28.75 25.46
CA PHE A 14 0.70 29.79 24.44
C PHE A 14 1.43 30.99 25.04
N CYS A 15 2.53 31.41 24.41
CA CYS A 15 3.36 32.55 24.81
C CYS A 15 3.91 33.27 23.55
N GLY A 16 4.20 34.57 23.66
CA GLY A 16 4.90 35.35 22.62
C GLY A 16 4.13 36.55 22.05
N GLU A 17 4.82 37.38 21.27
CA GLU A 17 4.29 38.59 20.62
C GLU A 17 4.03 38.30 19.11
N GLY A 18 2.85 38.63 18.59
CA GLY A 18 2.57 38.65 17.13
C GLY A 18 1.30 37.93 16.66
N THR A 19 0.59 38.54 15.70
CA THR A 19 -0.63 38.00 15.06
C THR A 19 -0.39 36.76 14.20
N ASP A 20 0.86 36.49 13.82
CA ASP A 20 1.26 35.34 13.00
C ASP A 20 1.41 34.04 13.82
N ARG A 21 1.30 34.14 15.15
CA ARG A 21 1.43 33.04 16.11
C ARG A 21 0.12 32.73 16.86
N LEU A 22 -1.02 33.07 16.26
CA LEU A 22 -2.32 32.77 16.86
C LEU A 22 -2.57 31.25 16.87
N PRO A 23 -3.15 30.70 17.95
CA PRO A 23 -3.56 29.31 17.97
C PRO A 23 -4.53 29.04 16.81
N ASN A 24 -4.28 27.94 16.08
CA ASN A 24 -5.28 27.39 15.19
C ASN A 24 -6.58 27.08 15.96
N LEU A 25 -7.69 26.93 15.25
CA LEU A 25 -9.02 26.63 15.79
C LEU A 25 -8.96 25.65 17.00
N ILE A 26 -9.26 26.16 18.20
CA ILE A 26 -9.32 25.36 19.43
C ILE A 26 -10.76 24.86 19.60
N ILE A 27 -10.91 23.56 19.80
CA ILE A 27 -12.21 22.92 20.08
C ILE A 27 -12.05 22.12 21.37
N SER A 28 -13.05 22.21 22.25
CA SER A 28 -13.08 21.47 23.52
C SER A 28 -13.30 19.98 23.28
N THR A 29 -12.68 19.13 24.10
CA THR A 29 -12.91 17.67 24.09
C THR A 29 -14.24 17.28 24.74
N SER A 30 -14.83 18.19 25.52
CA SER A 30 -16.08 18.04 26.24
C SER A 30 -16.92 19.32 26.16
N ASN A 31 -18.00 19.40 26.94
CA ASN A 31 -18.81 20.61 27.10
C ASN A 31 -18.12 21.69 27.96
N ILE A 32 -16.91 21.45 28.47
CA ILE A 32 -16.13 22.39 29.28
C ILE A 32 -14.74 22.55 28.68
N ILE A 33 -14.25 23.80 28.64
CA ILE A 33 -12.86 24.17 28.41
C ILE A 33 -12.46 25.20 29.45
N ILE A 34 -11.25 25.10 29.99
CA ILE A 34 -10.72 26.02 30.99
C ILE A 34 -9.57 26.79 30.33
N LEU A 35 -9.65 28.11 30.40
CA LEU A 35 -8.56 29.00 30.02
C LEU A 35 -7.93 29.54 31.31
N ASP A 36 -6.65 29.26 31.49
CA ASP A 36 -5.87 29.73 32.63
C ASP A 36 -4.83 30.75 32.14
N PHE A 37 -4.87 31.96 32.71
CA PHE A 37 -3.96 33.05 32.36
C PHE A 37 -3.00 33.29 33.52
N TYR A 38 -1.71 33.19 33.22
CA TYR A 38 -0.63 33.40 34.16
C TYR A 38 0.29 34.51 33.65
N SER A 39 0.63 35.46 34.52
CA SER A 39 1.61 36.52 34.30
C SER A 39 2.60 36.55 35.45
N ASP A 40 3.88 36.82 35.17
CA ASP A 40 4.93 36.99 36.18
C ASP A 40 5.27 38.48 36.43
N PHE A 41 6.40 38.73 37.10
CA PHE A 41 6.81 40.07 37.52
C PHE A 41 7.67 40.82 36.48
N ASP A 42 8.03 40.19 35.35
CA ASP A 42 9.12 40.70 34.50
C ASP A 42 8.65 41.73 33.45
N LYS A 43 7.48 41.56 32.81
CA LYS A 43 6.90 42.55 31.87
C LYS A 43 5.41 42.30 31.59
N ALA A 44 4.61 43.36 31.53
CA ALA A 44 3.21 43.30 31.08
C ALA A 44 3.06 43.79 29.63
N ASP A 45 2.10 43.23 28.89
CA ASP A 45 1.78 43.53 27.48
C ASP A 45 0.25 43.74 27.31
N ASP A 46 -0.20 44.06 26.09
CA ASP A 46 -1.59 44.41 25.75
C ASP A 46 -2.62 43.26 25.94
N GLY A 47 -2.16 42.04 26.18
CA GLY A 47 -3.01 40.88 26.47
C GLY A 47 -3.61 40.21 25.23
N PHE A 48 -4.81 39.63 25.35
CA PHE A 48 -5.50 38.94 24.26
C PHE A 48 -7.00 39.25 24.22
N GLU A 49 -7.56 39.29 23.01
CA GLU A 49 -9.00 39.31 22.75
C GLU A 49 -9.35 38.11 21.84
N GLY A 50 -10.53 37.51 22.04
CA GLY A 50 -10.98 36.36 21.25
C GLY A 50 -12.48 36.32 21.03
N ARG A 51 -12.91 35.55 20.03
CA ARG A 51 -14.32 35.24 19.76
C ARG A 51 -14.58 33.77 20.04
N TYR A 52 -15.72 33.46 20.64
CA TYR A 52 -16.18 32.09 20.87
C TYR A 52 -17.53 31.85 20.20
N ARG A 53 -17.80 30.58 19.89
CA ARG A 53 -19.13 30.10 19.48
C ARG A 53 -19.34 28.68 20.00
N PHE A 54 -20.58 28.37 20.38
CA PHE A 54 -20.95 27.00 20.70
C PHE A 54 -21.23 26.24 19.40
N ILE A 55 -20.64 25.05 19.27
CA ILE A 55 -20.81 24.17 18.10
C ILE A 55 -21.59 22.92 18.49
N ASN A 56 -22.28 22.34 17.52
CA ASN A 56 -22.96 21.07 17.72
C ASN A 56 -21.91 19.92 17.76
N ASP A 57 -22.03 19.03 18.74
CA ASP A 57 -21.10 17.93 19.00
C ASP A 57 -21.44 16.63 18.24
N SER A 58 -22.50 16.61 17.45
CA SER A 58 -22.99 15.41 16.74
C SER A 58 -21.92 14.72 15.88
N ILE A 59 -20.93 15.47 15.38
CA ILE A 59 -19.83 14.89 14.59
C ILE A 59 -18.89 13.99 15.43
N TYR A 60 -18.84 14.19 16.75
CA TYR A 60 -18.05 13.39 17.69
C TYR A 60 -18.85 12.22 18.29
N ASN A 61 -20.15 12.16 18.02
CA ASN A 61 -21.08 11.17 18.55
C ASN A 61 -21.38 10.13 17.47
N PHE A 62 -20.61 9.05 17.46
CA PHE A 62 -20.79 7.92 16.54
C PHE A 62 -20.63 6.59 17.29
N GLY A 63 -21.38 5.57 16.87
CA GLY A 63 -21.37 4.25 17.52
C GLY A 63 -21.69 4.29 19.02
N GLN A 64 -21.35 3.21 19.70
CA GLN A 64 -21.47 3.07 21.14
C GLN A 64 -20.18 3.51 21.83
N LYS A 65 -20.25 4.62 22.58
CA LYS A 65 -19.16 5.10 23.43
C LYS A 65 -18.93 4.16 24.63
N LYS A 66 -17.70 3.67 24.81
CA LYS A 66 -17.27 2.82 25.94
C LYS A 66 -16.52 3.61 27.01
N ASN A 67 -15.66 4.54 26.58
CA ASN A 67 -14.85 5.40 27.44
C ASN A 67 -14.75 6.81 26.81
N LEU A 68 -13.84 7.67 27.28
CA LEU A 68 -13.68 9.06 26.82
C LEU A 68 -13.71 9.21 25.29
N CYS A 69 -12.93 8.39 24.59
CA CYS A 69 -12.85 8.37 23.12
C CYS A 69 -12.77 6.95 22.54
N ASP A 70 -13.30 5.96 23.28
CA ASP A 70 -13.40 4.57 22.81
C ASP A 70 -14.80 4.29 22.26
N PHE A 71 -14.89 3.80 21.03
CA PHE A 71 -16.15 3.59 20.33
C PHE A 71 -16.24 2.22 19.67
N VAL A 72 -17.42 1.61 19.75
CA VAL A 72 -17.77 0.40 18.99
C VAL A 72 -18.87 0.73 18.00
N ILE A 73 -18.63 0.48 16.72
CA ILE A 73 -19.56 0.82 15.63
C ILE A 73 -20.05 -0.49 15.01
N ASN A 74 -21.34 -0.79 15.18
CA ASN A 74 -21.95 -2.01 14.66
C ASN A 74 -22.66 -1.76 13.33
N SER A 75 -22.48 -2.65 12.36
CA SER A 75 -23.16 -2.54 11.05
C SER A 75 -24.68 -2.67 11.12
N THR A 76 -25.22 -3.18 12.23
CA THR A 76 -26.67 -3.23 12.52
C THR A 76 -27.26 -1.87 12.84
N GLU A 77 -26.46 -0.99 13.45
CA GLU A 77 -26.86 0.35 13.88
C GLU A 77 -26.54 1.37 12.78
N GLN A 78 -25.34 1.26 12.20
CA GLN A 78 -24.84 2.20 11.22
C GLN A 78 -23.99 1.49 10.15
N ARG A 79 -24.48 1.49 8.91
CA ARG A 79 -23.78 0.86 7.76
C ARG A 79 -22.70 1.74 7.14
N LEU A 80 -22.83 3.05 7.25
CA LEU A 80 -21.89 4.02 6.72
C LEU A 80 -21.85 5.25 7.62
N GLY A 81 -20.72 5.92 7.67
CA GLY A 81 -20.54 7.08 8.54
C GLY A 81 -19.12 7.64 8.49
N TYR A 82 -18.82 8.46 9.48
CA TYR A 82 -17.53 9.12 9.64
C TYR A 82 -17.05 8.95 11.08
N ILE A 83 -15.74 8.79 11.23
CA ILE A 83 -15.03 8.80 12.51
C ILE A 83 -14.09 10.00 12.43
N VAL A 84 -14.24 10.91 13.37
CA VAL A 84 -13.32 12.05 13.51
C VAL A 84 -12.51 11.89 14.78
N SER A 85 -11.27 12.34 14.76
CA SER A 85 -10.47 12.43 15.98
C SER A 85 -11.13 13.40 16.97
N PRO A 86 -10.83 13.30 18.29
CA PRO A 86 -11.20 14.34 19.23
C PRO A 86 -10.79 15.71 18.69
N THR A 87 -11.66 16.69 18.89
CA THR A 87 -11.48 18.12 18.52
C THR A 87 -11.30 18.44 17.02
N TYR A 88 -11.36 17.48 16.09
CA TYR A 88 -11.33 17.75 14.64
C TYR A 88 -12.43 18.73 14.20
N PRO A 89 -12.16 19.75 13.36
CA PRO A 89 -10.90 20.02 12.63
C PRO A 89 -9.92 20.92 13.40
N GLY A 90 -10.12 21.10 14.69
CA GLY A 90 -9.17 21.75 15.59
C GLY A 90 -8.00 20.85 15.96
N MET A 91 -7.08 21.37 16.78
CA MET A 91 -5.87 20.65 17.19
C MET A 91 -6.22 19.52 18.16
N TYR A 92 -5.75 18.31 17.88
CA TYR A 92 -5.95 17.17 18.78
C TYR A 92 -5.08 17.27 20.05
N PRO A 93 -5.58 16.83 21.22
CA PRO A 93 -4.83 16.80 22.47
C PRO A 93 -3.64 15.82 22.53
N ASP A 94 -2.78 16.05 23.52
CA ASP A 94 -1.69 15.16 23.90
C ASP A 94 -2.18 13.98 24.74
N ASN A 95 -1.37 12.92 24.79
CA ASN A 95 -1.59 11.75 25.64
C ASN A 95 -2.95 11.07 25.42
N LEU A 96 -3.45 11.11 24.18
CA LEU A 96 -4.63 10.39 23.78
C LEU A 96 -4.31 8.91 23.54
N HIS A 97 -5.25 8.06 23.95
CA HIS A 97 -5.31 6.67 23.53
C HIS A 97 -6.77 6.33 23.25
N CYS A 98 -7.16 6.48 21.99
CA CYS A 98 -8.55 6.31 21.53
C CYS A 98 -8.65 5.07 20.64
N SER A 99 -9.68 4.26 20.86
CA SER A 99 -9.95 3.06 20.05
C SER A 99 -11.29 3.15 19.32
N TYR A 100 -11.30 2.75 18.06
CA TYR A 100 -12.50 2.68 17.23
C TYR A 100 -12.60 1.27 16.65
N THR A 101 -13.55 0.48 17.14
CA THR A 101 -13.78 -0.89 16.69
C THR A 101 -14.99 -0.95 15.78
N LEU A 102 -14.78 -1.35 14.53
CA LEU A 102 -15.83 -1.53 13.53
C LEU A 102 -16.21 -3.01 13.48
N VAL A 103 -17.50 -3.30 13.71
CA VAL A 103 -18.05 -4.66 13.84
C VAL A 103 -19.13 -4.89 12.79
N GLY A 104 -18.76 -5.60 11.73
CA GLY A 104 -19.64 -6.06 10.67
C GLY A 104 -20.32 -7.40 10.99
N LYS A 105 -21.35 -7.74 10.22
CA LYS A 105 -21.96 -9.08 10.23
C LYS A 105 -21.05 -10.06 9.49
N ILE A 106 -21.19 -11.35 9.81
CA ILE A 106 -20.53 -12.44 9.09
C ILE A 106 -20.77 -12.28 7.58
N GLY A 107 -19.69 -12.34 6.80
CA GLY A 107 -19.72 -12.19 5.35
C GLY A 107 -19.63 -10.75 4.83
N GLN A 108 -19.68 -9.74 5.71
CA GLN A 108 -19.37 -8.36 5.35
C GLN A 108 -17.86 -8.09 5.48
N ARG A 109 -17.37 -7.14 4.68
CA ARG A 109 -16.07 -6.48 4.88
C ARG A 109 -16.30 -5.00 5.19
N ILE A 110 -15.25 -4.35 5.68
CA ILE A 110 -15.25 -2.96 6.10
C ILE A 110 -14.30 -2.20 5.19
N ARG A 111 -14.79 -1.12 4.60
CA ARG A 111 -13.98 -0.17 3.84
C ARG A 111 -13.88 1.11 4.65
N ILE A 112 -12.68 1.63 4.84
CA ILE A 112 -12.45 2.97 5.35
C ILE A 112 -11.73 3.84 4.31
N LYS A 113 -11.96 5.15 4.37
CA LYS A 113 -11.28 6.11 3.51
C LYS A 113 -10.91 7.37 4.28
N PHE A 114 -9.65 7.76 4.19
CA PHE A 114 -9.15 9.00 4.80
C PHE A 114 -9.60 10.19 3.94
N LEU A 115 -10.47 11.04 4.50
CA LEU A 115 -10.98 12.23 3.81
C LEU A 115 -10.14 13.47 4.14
N ASP A 116 -9.72 13.59 5.40
CA ASP A 116 -8.67 14.48 5.87
C ASP A 116 -7.87 13.73 6.95
N PHE A 117 -6.56 13.87 6.95
CA PHE A 117 -5.68 13.23 7.90
C PHE A 117 -4.41 14.07 8.01
N SER A 118 -4.17 14.58 9.21
CA SER A 118 -3.10 15.52 9.50
C SER A 118 -2.64 15.32 10.95
N LEU A 119 -1.56 14.55 11.09
CA LEU A 119 -0.90 14.29 12.36
C LEU A 119 0.57 14.70 12.30
N PHE A 120 1.14 14.96 13.47
CA PHE A 120 2.57 15.18 13.62
C PHE A 120 3.35 13.95 13.17
N GLN A 121 4.29 14.14 12.24
CA GLN A 121 5.03 13.03 11.65
C GLN A 121 6.10 12.49 12.59
N GLY A 122 6.86 13.36 13.26
CA GLY A 122 7.88 12.98 14.25
C GLY A 122 9.09 12.17 13.71
N GLY A 123 9.09 11.78 12.44
CA GLY A 123 10.14 10.99 11.80
C GLY A 123 9.59 9.82 10.98
N ASP A 124 10.48 8.96 10.50
CA ASP A 124 10.10 7.73 9.79
C ASP A 124 9.38 6.76 10.73
N TYR A 125 8.40 6.03 10.20
CA TYR A 125 7.59 5.04 10.94
C TYR A 125 6.74 5.59 12.09
N CYS A 126 6.50 6.91 12.13
CA CYS A 126 5.53 7.55 13.04
C CYS A 126 5.80 7.26 14.54
N PRO A 127 6.95 7.68 15.07
CA PRO A 127 7.39 7.31 16.41
C PRO A 127 6.57 7.96 17.54
N ILE A 128 5.98 9.13 17.28
CA ILE A 128 5.35 9.98 18.31
C ILE A 128 3.82 9.84 18.25
N ASP A 129 3.19 10.48 17.26
CA ASP A 129 1.74 10.40 17.04
C ASP A 129 1.46 9.47 15.87
N TYR A 130 0.42 8.65 16.00
CA TYR A 130 0.05 7.73 14.94
C TYR A 130 -1.39 7.24 15.05
N VAL A 131 -1.92 6.87 13.89
CA VAL A 131 -3.09 6.01 13.76
C VAL A 131 -2.62 4.63 13.32
N LEU A 132 -2.91 3.62 14.13
CA LEU A 132 -2.61 2.22 13.86
C LEU A 132 -3.89 1.50 13.44
N ILE A 133 -3.85 0.80 12.32
CA ILE A 133 -5.02 0.07 11.79
C ILE A 133 -4.71 -1.42 11.83
N HIS A 134 -5.59 -2.18 12.47
CA HIS A 134 -5.50 -3.63 12.55
C HIS A 134 -6.62 -4.32 11.78
N ASP A 135 -6.25 -5.39 11.10
CA ASP A 135 -7.14 -6.33 10.43
C ASP A 135 -7.75 -7.30 11.46
N GLY A 136 -8.74 -6.81 12.22
CA GLY A 136 -9.41 -7.55 13.27
C GLY A 136 -10.09 -6.64 14.30
N GLY A 137 -10.81 -7.24 15.25
CA GLY A 137 -11.62 -6.50 16.23
C GLY A 137 -10.86 -6.01 17.46
N SER A 138 -9.54 -6.13 17.49
CA SER A 138 -8.71 -5.74 18.64
C SER A 138 -7.27 -5.44 18.22
N SER A 139 -6.47 -4.90 19.14
CA SER A 139 -5.02 -4.70 19.00
C SER A 139 -4.21 -5.99 18.82
N LYS A 140 -4.83 -7.17 18.98
CA LYS A 140 -4.23 -8.47 18.67
C LYS A 140 -4.37 -8.86 17.20
N GLY A 141 -5.15 -8.11 16.42
CA GLY A 141 -5.24 -8.29 14.98
C GLY A 141 -3.93 -7.92 14.30
N GLU A 142 -3.68 -8.47 13.13
CA GLU A 142 -2.48 -8.13 12.36
C GLU A 142 -2.53 -6.66 11.92
N GLU A 143 -1.38 -5.99 11.98
CA GLU A 143 -1.25 -4.60 11.56
C GLU A 143 -1.39 -4.48 10.03
N ILE A 144 -2.33 -3.65 9.58
CA ILE A 144 -2.42 -3.20 8.19
C ILE A 144 -1.41 -2.09 7.94
N GLY A 145 -1.30 -1.15 8.88
CA GLY A 145 -0.29 -0.10 8.82
C GLY A 145 -0.43 0.94 9.93
N ARG A 146 0.63 1.73 10.04
CA ARG A 146 0.80 2.85 10.96
C ARG A 146 0.95 4.15 10.18
N PHE A 147 0.14 5.14 10.52
CA PHE A 147 -0.04 6.36 9.73
C PHE A 147 0.19 7.62 10.58
N CYS A 148 0.93 8.59 10.05
CA CYS A 148 1.16 9.93 10.58
C CYS A 148 1.50 10.89 9.43
N GLY A 149 1.68 12.19 9.69
CA GLY A 149 1.85 13.16 8.62
C GLY A 149 0.51 13.47 7.94
N ASN A 150 0.53 13.65 6.62
CA ASN A 150 -0.64 14.08 5.87
C ASN A 150 -1.07 13.03 4.82
N TYR A 151 -2.34 12.63 4.86
CA TYR A 151 -2.92 11.70 3.88
C TYR A 151 -4.28 12.18 3.40
N LYS A 152 -4.60 11.85 2.15
CA LYS A 152 -5.91 12.10 1.55
C LYS A 152 -6.22 11.00 0.53
N ASP A 153 -7.49 10.58 0.48
CA ASP A 153 -7.99 9.58 -0.46
C ASP A 153 -7.37 8.17 -0.33
N VAL A 154 -6.73 7.87 0.80
CA VAL A 154 -6.24 6.52 1.13
C VAL A 154 -7.44 5.64 1.49
N VAL A 155 -7.56 4.50 0.81
CA VAL A 155 -8.65 3.52 1.01
C VAL A 155 -8.07 2.24 1.58
N ILE A 156 -8.68 1.73 2.65
CA ILE A 156 -8.27 0.50 3.33
C ILE A 156 -9.48 -0.42 3.49
N TYR A 157 -9.26 -1.72 3.29
CA TYR A 157 -10.27 -2.76 3.47
C TYR A 157 -9.83 -3.78 4.53
N SER A 158 -10.74 -4.14 5.44
CA SER A 158 -10.55 -5.30 6.33
C SER A 158 -10.58 -6.60 5.54
N SER A 159 -9.96 -7.67 6.01
CA SER A 159 -10.07 -9.00 5.38
C SER A 159 -11.38 -9.70 5.72
N GLU A 160 -11.89 -9.50 6.94
CA GLU A 160 -13.17 -10.04 7.41
C GLU A 160 -14.08 -8.94 7.98
N ASN A 161 -15.00 -9.29 8.88
CA ASN A 161 -16.04 -8.42 9.41
C ASN A 161 -15.60 -7.58 10.62
N TYR A 162 -14.31 -7.45 10.90
CA TYR A 162 -13.79 -6.63 11.99
C TYR A 162 -12.61 -5.76 11.54
N LEU A 163 -12.55 -4.54 12.05
CA LEU A 163 -11.44 -3.60 11.84
C LEU A 163 -11.26 -2.76 13.10
N SER A 164 -10.02 -2.52 13.51
CA SER A 164 -9.71 -1.71 14.68
C SER A 164 -8.80 -0.55 14.28
N ILE A 165 -9.14 0.66 14.71
CA ILE A 165 -8.36 1.87 14.53
C ILE A 165 -7.95 2.35 15.91
N ILE A 166 -6.65 2.54 16.13
CA ILE A 166 -6.10 3.01 17.41
C ILE A 166 -5.39 4.32 17.14
N PHE A 167 -5.83 5.39 17.78
CA PHE A 167 -5.20 6.70 17.71
C PHE A 167 -4.44 6.97 19.02
N THR A 168 -3.12 7.08 18.93
CA THR A 168 -2.26 7.38 20.07
C THR A 168 -1.47 8.66 19.84
N THR A 169 -1.46 9.54 20.84
CA THR A 169 -0.63 10.74 20.87
C THR A 169 0.22 10.77 22.12
N GLN A 170 1.37 11.42 22.05
CA GLN A 170 2.29 11.56 23.18
C GLN A 170 2.58 13.05 23.43
N SER A 171 2.94 13.39 24.67
CA SER A 171 3.59 14.66 24.97
C SER A 171 5.03 14.68 24.43
N GLY A 172 5.63 15.87 24.30
CA GLY A 172 7.05 15.99 23.91
C GLY A 172 7.31 16.12 22.40
N ARG A 173 6.32 16.57 21.61
CA ARG A 173 6.55 16.98 20.21
C ARG A 173 7.58 18.10 20.08
N ILE A 174 7.75 18.86 21.15
CA ILE A 174 8.81 19.83 21.35
C ILE A 174 9.64 19.27 22.51
N ASP A 175 10.78 18.67 22.19
CA ASP A 175 11.75 18.29 23.21
C ASP A 175 12.36 19.57 23.81
N SER A 176 12.48 19.61 25.13
CA SER A 176 13.18 20.64 25.92
C SER A 176 14.71 20.67 25.70
N LEU A 177 15.19 20.17 24.55
CA LEU A 177 16.61 20.03 24.22
C LEU A 177 17.15 21.15 23.31
N ASN A 178 16.30 22.09 22.86
CA ASN A 178 16.72 23.27 22.09
C ASN A 178 16.20 24.58 22.70
N ALA A 179 16.27 24.72 24.02
CA ALA A 179 15.86 25.91 24.77
C ALA A 179 16.66 27.19 24.43
N ASP A 180 17.69 27.11 23.57
CA ASP A 180 18.54 28.24 23.19
C ASP A 180 18.09 28.96 21.91
N ASN A 181 17.11 28.42 21.15
CA ASN A 181 16.57 29.06 19.95
C ASN A 181 15.04 29.21 20.03
N LEU A 182 14.59 30.33 20.59
CA LEU A 182 13.19 30.78 20.74
C LEU A 182 12.36 30.90 19.43
N GLU A 183 12.87 30.43 18.28
CA GLU A 183 12.16 30.42 17.00
C GLU A 183 11.49 29.06 16.69
N GLY A 184 11.80 27.99 17.43
CA GLY A 184 11.25 26.63 17.20
C GLY A 184 10.08 26.19 18.10
N ASP A 185 9.72 26.97 19.13
CA ASP A 185 8.90 26.54 20.28
C ASP A 185 7.37 26.58 20.08
N ALA A 186 6.90 26.54 18.84
CA ALA A 186 5.50 26.71 18.54
C ALA A 186 4.82 25.40 18.15
N ASP A 187 4.25 24.70 19.14
CA ASP A 187 3.45 23.48 18.94
C ASP A 187 2.26 23.73 17.97
N PHE A 188 1.91 25.01 17.79
CA PHE A 188 0.89 25.52 16.88
C PHE A 188 1.35 25.69 15.42
N LEU A 189 2.65 25.65 15.10
CA LEU A 189 3.14 25.65 13.71
C LEU A 189 2.86 24.32 13.00
N TYR A 190 2.70 23.23 13.76
CA TYR A 190 2.38 21.93 13.19
C TYR A 190 0.89 21.82 12.90
N ASN A 191 0.57 21.53 11.64
CA ASN A 191 -0.79 21.22 11.22
C ASN A 191 -1.23 19.88 11.83
N ARG A 192 -2.01 19.94 12.92
CA ARG A 192 -2.47 18.81 13.74
C ARG A 192 -4.00 18.74 13.81
N ARG A 193 -4.66 18.93 12.67
CA ARG A 193 -6.13 18.91 12.61
C ARG A 193 -6.73 17.56 12.99
N GLY A 194 -5.92 16.49 13.04
CA GLY A 194 -6.35 15.14 13.34
C GLY A 194 -6.88 14.46 12.08
N PHE A 195 -7.99 13.74 12.17
CA PHE A 195 -8.50 13.00 11.02
C PHE A 195 -10.02 13.00 10.90
N ASN A 196 -10.48 12.80 9.68
CA ASN A 196 -11.85 12.46 9.30
C ASN A 196 -11.80 11.25 8.36
N ILE A 197 -12.30 10.12 8.85
CA ILE A 197 -12.27 8.82 8.18
C ILE A 197 -13.70 8.38 7.92
N SER A 198 -14.09 8.24 6.65
CA SER A 198 -15.37 7.60 6.32
C SER A 198 -15.24 6.08 6.44
N PHE A 199 -16.32 5.40 6.83
CA PHE A 199 -16.41 3.94 6.84
C PHE A 199 -17.68 3.44 6.13
N GLU A 200 -17.63 2.21 5.63
CA GLU A 200 -18.73 1.49 5.01
C GLU A 200 -18.64 -0.01 5.31
N PHE A 201 -19.75 -0.61 5.73
CA PHE A 201 -19.91 -2.06 5.86
C PHE A 201 -20.67 -2.60 4.65
N SER A 202 -20.09 -3.56 3.92
CA SER A 202 -20.74 -4.14 2.75
C SER A 202 -20.37 -5.61 2.56
N ASP A 203 -21.37 -6.40 2.17
CA ASP A 203 -21.21 -7.79 1.70
C ASP A 203 -20.89 -7.87 0.20
N LYS A 204 -20.95 -6.73 -0.51
CA LYS A 204 -20.61 -6.61 -1.93
C LYS A 204 -19.12 -6.42 -2.20
N PHE A 205 -18.33 -6.06 -1.17
CA PHE A 205 -16.89 -5.96 -1.33
C PHE A 205 -16.30 -7.33 -1.68
N VAL A 206 -15.27 -7.33 -2.52
CA VAL A 206 -14.59 -8.54 -2.98
C VAL A 206 -14.26 -9.42 -1.78
N LYS A 207 -14.56 -10.72 -1.84
CA LYS A 207 -14.12 -11.64 -0.78
C LYS A 207 -12.75 -12.20 -1.17
N PRO A 208 -11.69 -12.04 -0.35
CA PRO A 208 -10.40 -12.61 -0.64
C PRO A 208 -10.50 -14.15 -0.56
N ALA A 209 -10.83 -14.80 -1.67
CA ALA A 209 -11.05 -16.25 -1.75
C ALA A 209 -9.73 -17.06 -1.74
N PHE A 210 -8.59 -16.37 -1.79
CA PHE A 210 -7.28 -17.00 -2.04
C PHE A 210 -6.65 -17.69 -0.82
N SER A 211 -7.19 -17.48 0.39
CA SER A 211 -6.54 -17.93 1.63
C SER A 211 -6.88 -19.37 2.09
N ARG A 212 -7.84 -20.06 1.47
CA ARG A 212 -8.27 -21.40 1.97
C ARG A 212 -7.69 -22.59 1.21
N THR A 213 -7.10 -22.39 0.02
CA THR A 213 -6.65 -23.50 -0.85
C THR A 213 -5.24 -23.31 -1.43
N GLY A 214 -4.66 -22.12 -1.40
CA GLY A 214 -3.27 -21.89 -1.81
C GLY A 214 -2.36 -21.85 -0.58
N GLY A 215 -1.40 -22.78 -0.45
CA GLY A 215 -0.43 -22.74 0.65
C GLY A 215 0.39 -21.43 0.71
N ASP A 216 1.24 -21.21 1.72
CA ASP A 216 1.94 -19.93 2.04
C ASP A 216 2.53 -19.08 0.88
N HIS A 217 2.73 -19.63 -0.32
CA HIS A 217 3.16 -18.89 -1.49
C HIS A 217 2.13 -17.92 -2.10
N ILE A 218 0.83 -18.05 -1.82
CA ILE A 218 -0.21 -17.14 -2.32
C ILE A 218 -0.80 -16.40 -1.12
N GLN A 219 -0.62 -15.08 -1.07
CA GLN A 219 -1.00 -14.27 0.08
C GLN A 219 -1.82 -13.06 -0.38
N HIS A 220 -2.97 -12.83 0.24
CA HIS A 220 -3.69 -11.57 0.10
C HIS A 220 -2.95 -10.46 0.86
N ILE A 221 -2.82 -9.30 0.24
CA ILE A 221 -2.21 -8.13 0.87
C ILE A 221 -3.29 -7.44 1.71
N LYS A 222 -3.16 -7.56 3.02
CA LYS A 222 -4.08 -6.95 3.99
C LYS A 222 -4.22 -5.44 3.76
N GLY A 223 -5.39 -4.90 4.03
CA GLY A 223 -5.71 -3.50 3.75
C GLY A 223 -6.13 -3.21 2.31
N THR A 224 -5.93 -4.13 1.38
CA THR A 224 -6.33 -3.97 -0.02
C THR A 224 -7.68 -4.62 -0.32
N ALA A 225 -8.34 -4.18 -1.39
CA ALA A 225 -9.58 -4.78 -1.84
C ALA A 225 -9.38 -6.25 -2.26
N CYS A 226 -8.30 -6.55 -3.00
CA CYS A 226 -8.12 -7.86 -3.61
C CYS A 226 -6.67 -8.11 -4.06
N ASP A 227 -5.69 -7.33 -3.59
CA ASP A 227 -4.33 -7.48 -4.07
C ASP A 227 -3.72 -8.77 -3.56
N VAL A 228 -3.00 -9.48 -4.42
CA VAL A 228 -2.42 -10.79 -4.11
C VAL A 228 -0.95 -10.78 -4.47
N ARG A 229 -0.14 -11.38 -3.60
CA ARG A 229 1.26 -11.68 -3.85
C ARG A 229 1.44 -13.18 -3.98
N ILE A 230 2.03 -13.59 -5.10
CA ILE A 230 2.38 -14.99 -5.39
C ILE A 230 3.90 -15.08 -5.46
N SER A 231 4.50 -15.79 -4.52
CA SER A 231 5.95 -15.97 -4.45
C SER A 231 6.37 -17.33 -4.98
N SER A 232 7.39 -17.38 -5.83
CA SER A 232 7.90 -18.63 -6.38
C SER A 232 8.44 -19.56 -5.30
N ARG A 233 8.17 -20.86 -5.47
CA ARG A 233 8.77 -21.97 -4.70
C ARG A 233 9.71 -22.81 -5.58
N LYS A 234 10.52 -22.13 -6.40
CA LYS A 234 11.45 -22.71 -7.39
C LYS A 234 10.73 -23.43 -8.53
N ARG A 235 10.63 -22.73 -9.67
CA ARG A 235 9.93 -23.20 -10.88
C ARG A 235 8.47 -23.61 -10.64
N SER A 236 7.82 -22.99 -9.67
CA SER A 236 6.40 -23.24 -9.41
C SER A 236 5.53 -22.66 -10.55
N PHE A 237 4.35 -23.23 -10.72
CA PHE A 237 3.35 -22.77 -11.68
C PHE A 237 1.97 -22.92 -11.05
N GLY A 238 0.99 -22.23 -11.61
CA GLY A 238 -0.37 -22.31 -11.09
C GLY A 238 -1.36 -21.53 -11.95
N THR A 239 -2.60 -21.48 -11.47
CA THR A 239 -3.67 -20.71 -12.10
C THR A 239 -3.87 -19.41 -11.32
N LEU A 240 -4.03 -18.32 -12.05
CA LEU A 240 -4.42 -17.03 -11.54
C LEU A 240 -5.75 -16.62 -12.16
N THR A 241 -6.69 -16.19 -11.33
CA THR A 241 -8.02 -15.76 -11.78
C THR A 241 -8.39 -14.42 -11.18
N SER A 242 -9.21 -13.67 -11.91
CA SER A 242 -9.86 -12.47 -11.36
C SER A 242 -10.79 -12.81 -10.19
N PRO A 243 -11.06 -11.87 -9.27
CA PRO A 243 -11.97 -12.10 -8.17
C PRO A 243 -13.36 -12.49 -8.66
N GLY A 244 -13.94 -13.52 -8.05
CA GLY A 244 -15.28 -14.01 -8.40
C GLY A 244 -15.32 -14.99 -9.57
N TYR A 245 -14.23 -15.15 -10.35
CA TYR A 245 -14.20 -16.06 -11.49
C TYR A 245 -14.62 -17.49 -11.10
N PRO A 246 -15.47 -18.19 -11.90
CA PRO A 246 -15.96 -17.84 -13.24
C PRO A 246 -17.19 -16.92 -13.28
N SER A 247 -17.64 -16.43 -12.13
CA SER A 247 -18.69 -15.41 -12.07
C SER A 247 -18.13 -14.02 -12.34
N ASP A 248 -19.02 -13.06 -12.51
CA ASP A 248 -18.65 -11.68 -12.80
C ASP A 248 -17.75 -11.05 -11.73
N VAL A 249 -16.76 -10.29 -12.19
CA VAL A 249 -15.87 -9.46 -11.39
C VAL A 249 -16.67 -8.32 -10.76
N PRO A 250 -16.52 -8.06 -9.45
CA PRO A 250 -17.14 -6.93 -8.79
C PRO A 250 -16.75 -5.59 -9.45
N PRO A 251 -17.70 -4.67 -9.70
CA PRO A 251 -17.38 -3.37 -10.29
C PRO A 251 -16.66 -2.48 -9.27
N ASN A 252 -16.00 -1.43 -9.76
CA ASN A 252 -15.31 -0.43 -8.93
C ASN A 252 -14.23 -0.99 -8.01
N VAL A 253 -13.45 -1.92 -8.54
CA VAL A 253 -12.28 -2.45 -7.87
C VAL A 253 -11.03 -2.36 -8.75
N THR A 254 -9.90 -2.06 -8.10
CA THR A 254 -8.56 -2.29 -8.64
C THR A 254 -7.94 -3.46 -7.87
N CYS A 255 -7.44 -4.47 -8.57
CA CYS A 255 -6.72 -5.60 -8.00
C CYS A 255 -5.32 -5.69 -8.60
N ASN A 256 -4.31 -5.66 -7.75
CA ASN A 256 -2.92 -5.87 -8.13
C ASN A 256 -2.48 -7.30 -7.84
N TYR A 257 -1.83 -7.94 -8.81
CA TYR A 257 -1.27 -9.27 -8.66
C TYR A 257 0.25 -9.18 -8.82
N TYR A 258 0.97 -9.44 -7.74
CA TYR A 258 2.43 -9.42 -7.69
C TYR A 258 2.95 -10.85 -7.85
N LEU A 259 3.50 -11.17 -9.01
CA LEU A 259 4.11 -12.45 -9.31
C LEU A 259 5.62 -12.33 -9.07
N ASP A 260 6.10 -12.84 -7.95
CA ASP A 260 7.46 -12.70 -7.45
C ASP A 260 8.27 -13.97 -7.68
N GLY A 261 9.05 -13.99 -8.75
CA GLY A 261 10.08 -14.99 -9.03
C GLY A 261 11.26 -14.90 -8.07
N MET A 262 12.03 -15.97 -7.97
CA MET A 262 13.25 -15.98 -7.16
C MET A 262 14.33 -15.10 -7.79
N ARG A 263 14.95 -14.26 -6.95
CA ARG A 263 16.14 -13.47 -7.30
C ARG A 263 17.18 -13.59 -6.21
N ASN A 264 18.16 -14.46 -6.42
CA ASN A 264 19.35 -14.58 -5.59
C ASN A 264 20.56 -14.95 -6.44
N ARG A 265 21.76 -15.02 -5.84
CA ARG A 265 23.01 -15.29 -6.57
C ARG A 265 23.04 -16.62 -7.34
N LYS A 266 22.20 -17.60 -6.99
CA LYS A 266 22.19 -18.96 -7.58
C LYS A 266 20.96 -19.25 -8.42
N VAL A 267 19.89 -18.48 -8.25
CA VAL A 267 18.60 -18.68 -8.90
C VAL A 267 18.05 -17.33 -9.30
N LEU A 268 17.90 -17.16 -10.61
CA LEU A 268 17.13 -16.09 -11.21
C LEU A 268 15.96 -16.70 -11.95
N GLU A 269 14.78 -16.12 -11.78
CA GLU A 269 13.57 -16.53 -12.47
C GLU A 269 12.95 -15.35 -13.19
N LYS A 270 12.15 -15.67 -14.20
CA LYS A 270 11.19 -14.78 -14.86
C LYS A 270 9.79 -15.37 -14.70
N VAL A 271 8.79 -14.54 -14.92
CA VAL A 271 7.38 -14.91 -14.89
C VAL A 271 6.89 -15.01 -16.33
N SER A 272 6.33 -16.15 -16.70
CA SER A 272 5.60 -16.34 -17.96
C SER A 272 4.11 -16.49 -17.65
N ILE A 273 3.25 -15.82 -18.40
CA ILE A 273 1.79 -15.87 -18.24
C ILE A 273 1.11 -16.16 -19.57
N SER A 274 0.11 -17.04 -19.53
CA SER A 274 -0.74 -17.39 -20.67
C SER A 274 -2.21 -17.37 -20.26
N PHE A 275 -3.05 -16.70 -21.05
CA PHE A 275 -4.47 -16.58 -20.75
C PHE A 275 -5.27 -17.77 -21.31
N LYS A 276 -6.19 -18.29 -20.51
CA LYS A 276 -7.14 -19.36 -20.88
C LYS A 276 -8.54 -18.82 -21.16
N ASP A 277 -8.93 -17.77 -20.44
CA ASP A 277 -10.18 -17.05 -20.62
C ASP A 277 -9.92 -15.57 -20.32
N PHE A 278 -10.55 -14.67 -21.08
CA PHE A 278 -10.36 -13.24 -20.93
C PHE A 278 -11.60 -12.48 -21.42
N GLU A 279 -12.20 -11.73 -20.52
CA GLU A 279 -13.32 -10.83 -20.77
C GLU A 279 -13.28 -9.68 -19.76
N VAL A 280 -12.61 -8.60 -20.16
CA VAL A 280 -12.52 -7.37 -19.38
C VAL A 280 -13.31 -6.28 -20.11
N PRO A 281 -14.09 -5.44 -19.41
CA PRO A 281 -14.96 -4.48 -20.05
C PRO A 281 -14.16 -3.43 -20.84
N GLY A 282 -14.71 -2.98 -21.96
CA GLY A 282 -14.09 -1.97 -22.82
C GLY A 282 -13.59 -2.52 -24.14
N GLN A 283 -13.07 -1.61 -24.96
CA GLN A 283 -12.64 -1.89 -26.33
C GLN A 283 -11.21 -1.41 -26.56
N MET A 284 -10.38 -2.29 -27.13
CA MET A 284 -9.03 -1.96 -27.58
C MET A 284 -9.08 -0.87 -28.67
N PRO A 285 -8.11 0.07 -28.69
CA PRO A 285 -6.89 0.09 -27.88
C PRO A 285 -7.00 0.88 -26.56
N TYR A 286 -8.13 1.56 -26.29
CA TYR A 286 -8.17 2.58 -25.25
C TYR A 286 -8.60 2.07 -23.86
N CYS A 287 -9.51 1.08 -23.82
CA CYS A 287 -9.93 0.43 -22.58
C CYS A 287 -10.40 1.40 -21.47
N TYR A 288 -11.35 2.29 -21.79
CA TYR A 288 -11.81 3.33 -20.86
C TYR A 288 -12.74 2.83 -19.73
N GLU A 289 -13.38 1.68 -19.90
CA GLU A 289 -14.35 1.13 -18.93
C GLU A 289 -13.70 0.24 -17.87
N GLY A 290 -12.71 -0.53 -18.30
CA GLY A 290 -11.89 -1.40 -17.47
C GLY A 290 -10.69 -1.89 -18.28
N TYR A 291 -9.67 -2.37 -17.59
CA TYR A 291 -8.46 -2.84 -18.24
C TYR A 291 -7.71 -3.84 -17.37
N LEU A 292 -6.90 -4.66 -18.03
CA LEU A 292 -5.80 -5.39 -17.42
C LEU A 292 -4.49 -4.79 -17.92
N GLU A 293 -3.77 -4.10 -17.05
CA GLU A 293 -2.41 -3.63 -17.30
C GLU A 293 -1.39 -4.68 -16.88
N VAL A 294 -0.31 -4.79 -17.65
CA VAL A 294 0.80 -5.71 -17.39
C VAL A 294 2.09 -4.89 -17.33
N ASN A 295 2.78 -4.96 -16.19
CA ASN A 295 4.12 -4.43 -16.01
C ASN A 295 5.12 -5.59 -16.03
N LEU A 296 5.88 -5.69 -17.10
CA LEU A 296 6.89 -6.72 -17.35
C LEU A 296 8.18 -6.46 -16.58
N LYS A 297 8.44 -5.22 -16.18
CA LYS A 297 9.63 -4.81 -15.43
C LYS A 297 9.51 -5.01 -13.93
N GLY A 298 8.30 -5.21 -13.43
CA GLY A 298 8.01 -5.34 -12.00
C GLY A 298 8.26 -4.06 -11.20
N THR A 299 8.32 -2.91 -11.86
CA THR A 299 8.55 -1.60 -11.21
C THR A 299 7.28 -1.09 -10.54
N LEU A 300 7.42 -0.50 -9.36
CA LEU A 300 6.30 0.12 -8.65
C LEU A 300 6.20 1.60 -9.07
N GLY A 301 5.04 2.04 -9.57
CA GLY A 301 4.81 3.43 -9.96
C GLY A 301 3.47 3.65 -10.66
N VAL A 302 2.92 4.86 -10.53
CA VAL A 302 1.68 5.25 -11.22
C VAL A 302 1.93 5.28 -12.73
N GLY A 303 1.13 4.53 -13.49
CA GLY A 303 1.27 4.44 -14.95
C GLY A 303 2.45 3.58 -15.43
N ALA A 304 3.09 2.82 -14.54
CA ALA A 304 4.12 1.87 -14.92
C ALA A 304 3.45 0.58 -15.43
N PHE A 305 3.12 0.55 -16.72
CA PHE A 305 2.71 -0.65 -17.45
C PHE A 305 3.37 -0.68 -18.82
N ASP A 306 3.63 -1.87 -19.33
CA ASP A 306 4.19 -2.08 -20.67
C ASP A 306 3.07 -2.43 -21.67
N GLU A 307 2.04 -3.16 -21.22
CA GLU A 307 0.91 -3.57 -22.05
C GLU A 307 -0.44 -3.30 -21.34
N ARG A 308 -1.50 -3.08 -22.13
CA ARG A 308 -2.87 -2.89 -21.64
C ARG A 308 -3.86 -3.68 -22.50
N PHE A 309 -4.73 -4.45 -21.86
CA PHE A 309 -5.72 -5.31 -22.52
C PHE A 309 -7.14 -5.06 -22.01
N CYS A 310 -8.12 -5.15 -22.91
CA CYS A 310 -9.55 -5.21 -22.61
C CYS A 310 -10.31 -5.88 -23.77
N GLY A 311 -11.61 -6.10 -23.60
CA GLY A 311 -12.45 -6.86 -24.52
C GLY A 311 -12.41 -8.36 -24.22
N SER A 312 -12.76 -9.17 -25.23
CA SER A 312 -12.87 -10.62 -25.13
C SER A 312 -11.79 -11.39 -25.91
N LEU A 313 -10.87 -10.68 -26.56
CA LEU A 313 -9.76 -11.30 -27.26
C LEU A 313 -8.68 -11.71 -26.26
N LEU A 314 -8.20 -12.95 -26.36
CA LEU A 314 -7.14 -13.46 -25.51
C LEU A 314 -5.84 -12.66 -25.75
N PRO A 315 -5.22 -12.10 -24.69
CA PRO A 315 -3.88 -11.51 -24.79
C PRO A 315 -2.83 -12.54 -25.24
N PRO A 316 -1.73 -12.10 -25.87
CA PRO A 316 -0.61 -12.98 -26.18
C PRO A 316 0.04 -13.51 -24.90
N ASN A 317 0.89 -14.54 -25.05
CA ASN A 317 1.74 -14.97 -23.95
C ASN A 317 2.78 -13.90 -23.64
N LEU A 318 2.97 -13.60 -22.37
CA LEU A 318 3.86 -12.54 -21.92
C LEU A 318 4.89 -13.11 -20.94
N THR A 319 6.13 -12.66 -21.07
CA THR A 319 7.23 -13.03 -20.18
C THR A 319 7.86 -11.76 -19.62
N SER A 320 8.08 -11.72 -18.31
CA SER A 320 8.66 -10.55 -17.63
C SER A 320 10.12 -10.31 -18.04
N GLU A 321 10.55 -9.05 -17.93
CA GLU A 321 11.92 -8.61 -18.18
C GLU A 321 12.86 -8.97 -17.02
N ASP A 322 12.34 -8.98 -15.79
CA ASP A 322 13.04 -9.35 -14.55
C ASP A 322 12.20 -10.38 -13.77
N SER A 323 12.62 -10.69 -12.55
CA SER A 323 12.03 -11.58 -11.57
C SER A 323 10.63 -11.24 -11.07
N ARG A 324 10.07 -10.09 -11.42
CA ARG A 324 8.72 -9.71 -11.01
C ARG A 324 7.87 -9.30 -12.20
N MET A 325 6.64 -9.77 -12.21
CA MET A 325 5.57 -9.27 -13.07
C MET A 325 4.44 -8.72 -12.19
N ILE A 326 3.88 -7.57 -12.56
CA ILE A 326 2.72 -7.00 -11.87
C ILE A 326 1.57 -6.92 -12.87
N LEU A 327 0.41 -7.44 -12.49
CA LEU A 327 -0.83 -7.28 -13.24
C LEU A 327 -1.76 -6.36 -12.45
N THR A 328 -2.42 -5.42 -13.12
CA THR A 328 -3.38 -4.51 -12.50
C THR A 328 -4.71 -4.59 -13.25
N LEU A 329 -5.71 -5.19 -12.61
CA LEU A 329 -7.08 -5.23 -13.11
C LEU A 329 -7.85 -4.04 -12.53
N ASP A 330 -8.40 -3.18 -13.38
CA ASP A 330 -9.26 -2.06 -12.99
C ASP A 330 -10.66 -2.17 -13.60
N THR A 331 -11.68 -1.92 -12.77
CA THR A 331 -13.10 -1.98 -13.15
C THR A 331 -13.91 -0.74 -12.71
N HIS A 332 -13.25 0.40 -12.41
CA HIS A 332 -13.87 1.61 -11.85
C HIS A 332 -14.92 2.31 -12.71
N LYS A 333 -15.05 1.91 -13.99
CA LYS A 333 -15.99 2.54 -14.92
C LYS A 333 -16.90 1.51 -15.59
N SER A 334 -16.92 0.27 -15.10
CA SER A 334 -17.72 -0.81 -15.67
C SER A 334 -18.76 -1.36 -14.71
N ARG A 335 -19.77 -2.04 -15.28
CA ARG A 335 -20.90 -2.63 -14.56
C ARG A 335 -20.67 -4.08 -14.16
N SER A 336 -19.98 -4.88 -14.98
CA SER A 336 -19.72 -6.32 -14.75
C SER A 336 -18.96 -6.92 -15.95
N SER A 337 -18.05 -7.88 -15.71
CA SER A 337 -17.60 -8.83 -16.75
C SER A 337 -17.08 -10.13 -16.11
N ARG A 338 -16.96 -11.21 -16.90
CA ARG A 338 -16.47 -12.50 -16.38
C ARG A 338 -15.02 -12.47 -15.87
N GLY A 339 -14.22 -11.50 -16.32
CA GLY A 339 -12.84 -11.33 -15.90
C GLY A 339 -11.88 -12.24 -16.66
N PHE A 340 -10.88 -12.81 -15.98
CA PHE A 340 -9.87 -13.63 -16.65
C PHE A 340 -9.46 -14.86 -15.83
N SER A 341 -8.94 -15.86 -16.56
CA SER A 341 -8.24 -17.02 -16.02
C SER A 341 -6.96 -17.23 -16.82
N SER A 342 -5.83 -17.35 -16.12
CA SER A 342 -4.52 -17.51 -16.72
C SER A 342 -3.70 -18.57 -15.99
N ILE A 343 -2.70 -19.10 -16.68
CA ILE A 343 -1.67 -19.95 -16.12
C ILE A 343 -0.39 -19.12 -16.04
N TYR A 344 0.16 -19.02 -14.84
CA TYR A 344 1.47 -18.44 -14.61
C TYR A 344 2.50 -19.55 -14.38
N GLN A 345 3.74 -19.29 -14.78
CA GLN A 345 4.88 -20.16 -14.54
C GLN A 345 6.10 -19.31 -14.19
N PHE A 346 6.79 -19.67 -13.11
CA PHE A 346 8.13 -19.16 -12.85
C PHE A 346 9.13 -20.00 -13.65
N ILE A 347 9.78 -19.37 -14.62
CA ILE A 347 10.76 -20.01 -15.50
C ILE A 347 12.16 -19.57 -15.09
N THR A 348 13.17 -20.41 -15.28
CA THR A 348 14.56 -20.02 -15.01
C THR A 348 14.99 -18.98 -16.02
N ASP A 349 15.54 -17.88 -15.52
CA ASP A 349 16.26 -16.90 -16.31
C ASP A 349 17.75 -17.17 -16.15
N PHE A 350 18.47 -17.44 -17.24
CA PHE A 350 19.91 -17.65 -17.18
C PHE A 350 20.70 -16.34 -17.15
N GLY A 351 20.05 -15.18 -17.28
CA GLY A 351 20.72 -13.88 -17.32
C GLY A 351 21.65 -13.74 -18.53
N ILE A 352 21.33 -14.45 -19.62
CA ILE A 352 22.10 -14.43 -20.87
C ILE A 352 21.44 -13.43 -21.81
N SER A 353 22.24 -12.51 -22.35
CA SER A 353 21.80 -11.60 -23.40
C SER A 353 21.37 -12.37 -24.65
N GLY A 354 20.14 -12.20 -25.13
CA GLY A 354 19.63 -12.85 -26.34
C GLY A 354 18.19 -13.34 -26.20
N HIS A 355 17.56 -13.72 -27.31
CA HIS A 355 16.23 -14.32 -27.29
C HIS A 355 16.36 -15.84 -27.14
N SER A 356 15.68 -16.40 -26.15
CA SER A 356 15.52 -17.85 -26.05
C SER A 356 14.29 -18.27 -26.85
N PRO A 357 14.40 -19.27 -27.75
CA PRO A 357 13.26 -19.77 -28.51
C PRO A 357 12.29 -20.62 -27.66
N GLU A 358 12.72 -21.07 -26.47
CA GLU A 358 11.92 -21.89 -25.56
C GLU A 358 12.08 -21.40 -24.12
N ASP A 359 11.00 -20.89 -23.53
CA ASP A 359 10.97 -20.39 -22.16
C ASP A 359 11.53 -21.42 -21.16
N GLY A 360 12.48 -20.99 -20.33
CA GLY A 360 13.10 -21.81 -19.28
C GLY A 360 14.15 -22.83 -19.78
N LYS A 361 14.47 -22.87 -21.07
CA LYS A 361 15.60 -23.65 -21.62
C LYS A 361 16.83 -22.77 -21.79
N CYS A 362 18.01 -23.35 -21.53
CA CYS A 362 19.26 -22.63 -21.78
C CYS A 362 19.66 -22.75 -23.26
N ILE A 363 18.84 -22.19 -24.15
CA ILE A 363 19.11 -22.13 -25.60
C ILE A 363 18.95 -20.68 -26.01
N PHE A 364 19.98 -20.10 -26.63
CA PHE A 364 19.99 -18.67 -27.00
C PHE A 364 20.33 -18.52 -28.47
N LEU A 365 19.50 -17.75 -29.18
CA LEU A 365 19.59 -17.57 -30.62
C LEU A 365 20.01 -16.15 -30.97
N TYR A 366 21.07 -16.05 -31.79
CA TYR A 366 21.64 -14.79 -32.26
C TYR A 366 21.55 -14.75 -33.79
N ILE A 367 20.61 -13.97 -34.32
CA ILE A 367 20.35 -13.88 -35.77
C ILE A 367 20.89 -12.55 -36.29
N SER A 368 21.78 -12.59 -37.28
CA SER A 368 22.44 -11.39 -37.82
C SER A 368 21.50 -10.43 -38.57
N ARG A 369 20.29 -10.88 -38.88
CA ARG A 369 19.23 -10.05 -39.45
C ARG A 369 18.66 -9.06 -38.43
N ASN A 370 18.67 -9.42 -37.15
CA ASN A 370 18.12 -8.58 -36.08
C ASN A 370 19.20 -7.64 -35.53
N TYR A 371 20.40 -8.17 -35.29
CA TYR A 371 21.53 -7.42 -34.74
C TYR A 371 22.83 -7.87 -35.42
N LYS A 372 23.67 -6.92 -35.87
CA LYS A 372 24.95 -7.21 -36.53
C LYS A 372 26.09 -7.52 -35.56
N GLU A 373 25.97 -7.03 -34.34
CA GLU A 373 26.93 -7.19 -33.26
C GLU A 373 26.18 -7.30 -31.93
N GLY A 374 26.85 -7.81 -30.89
CA GLY A 374 26.27 -7.97 -29.58
C GLY A 374 27.21 -8.71 -28.63
N THR A 375 26.79 -8.86 -27.38
CA THR A 375 27.50 -9.61 -26.36
C THR A 375 26.71 -10.86 -25.96
N PHE A 376 27.42 -11.85 -25.44
CA PHE A 376 26.84 -13.05 -24.83
C PHE A 376 27.68 -13.40 -23.60
N ASN A 377 27.09 -14.16 -22.68
CA ASN A 377 27.72 -14.52 -21.41
C ASN A 377 27.33 -15.93 -20.98
N SER A 378 28.11 -16.50 -20.05
CA SER A 378 27.70 -17.68 -19.30
C SER A 378 26.52 -17.35 -18.38
N PRO A 379 25.72 -18.35 -17.97
CA PRO A 379 24.62 -18.08 -17.06
C PRO A 379 25.06 -17.35 -15.79
N TYR A 380 24.26 -16.38 -15.37
CA TYR A 380 24.45 -15.55 -14.17
C TYR A 380 25.71 -14.67 -14.13
N TYR A 381 26.52 -14.62 -15.19
CA TYR A 381 27.69 -13.74 -15.25
C TYR A 381 27.34 -12.30 -14.83
N PRO A 382 28.13 -11.64 -13.94
CA PRO A 382 29.47 -12.02 -13.46
C PRO A 382 29.48 -12.96 -12.23
N GLN A 383 28.34 -13.51 -11.82
CA GLN A 383 28.28 -14.51 -10.74
C GLN A 383 28.71 -15.89 -11.24
N GLU A 384 28.92 -16.82 -10.29
CA GLU A 384 29.22 -18.21 -10.59
C GLU A 384 28.10 -18.86 -11.42
N TYR A 385 28.49 -19.55 -12.49
CA TYR A 385 27.56 -20.32 -13.31
C TYR A 385 26.99 -21.51 -12.50
N PRO A 386 25.75 -21.94 -12.78
CA PRO A 386 25.12 -23.05 -12.06
C PRO A 386 25.75 -24.39 -12.42
N ASP A 387 25.87 -25.28 -11.43
CA ASP A 387 26.32 -26.66 -11.62
C ASP A 387 25.38 -27.43 -12.56
N ASN A 388 25.93 -28.44 -13.25
CA ASN A 388 25.18 -29.38 -14.10
C ASN A 388 24.22 -28.70 -15.11
N THR A 389 24.63 -27.56 -15.65
CA THR A 389 23.82 -26.78 -16.60
C THR A 389 24.42 -26.87 -17.99
N LYS A 390 23.62 -27.34 -18.95
CA LYS A 390 23.99 -27.35 -20.38
C LYS A 390 23.29 -26.18 -21.08
N CYS A 391 24.07 -25.31 -21.69
CA CYS A 391 23.59 -24.18 -22.47
C CYS A 391 24.04 -24.28 -23.93
N GLU A 392 23.14 -23.96 -24.85
CA GLU A 392 23.40 -23.96 -26.29
C GLU A 392 23.28 -22.53 -26.85
N TYR A 393 24.32 -22.06 -27.50
CA TYR A 393 24.39 -20.73 -28.11
C TYR A 393 24.41 -20.90 -29.63
N ILE A 394 23.34 -20.48 -30.31
CA ILE A 394 23.16 -20.70 -31.74
C ILE A 394 23.31 -19.36 -32.46
N PHE A 395 24.38 -19.22 -33.23
CA PHE A 395 24.64 -18.04 -34.06
C PHE A 395 24.27 -18.32 -35.51
N ARG A 396 23.39 -17.49 -36.09
CA ARG A 396 22.90 -17.61 -37.47
C ARG A 396 23.28 -16.36 -38.29
N PRO A 397 24.45 -16.35 -38.95
CA PRO A 397 24.82 -15.31 -39.90
C PRO A 397 24.01 -15.43 -41.20
N ALA A 398 23.91 -14.34 -41.96
CA ALA A 398 23.36 -14.38 -43.31
C ALA A 398 24.33 -15.11 -44.26
N VAL A 399 23.84 -15.48 -45.45
CA VAL A 399 24.60 -16.30 -46.41
C VAL A 399 25.94 -15.66 -46.82
N SER A 400 26.02 -14.32 -46.83
CA SER A 400 27.23 -13.57 -47.18
C SER A 400 28.09 -13.17 -45.97
N GLU A 401 27.79 -13.68 -44.78
CA GLU A 401 28.42 -13.25 -43.53
C GLU A 401 29.23 -14.38 -42.89
N ARG A 402 30.25 -14.00 -42.12
CA ARG A 402 31.02 -14.91 -41.26
C ARG A 402 30.97 -14.40 -39.82
N LEU A 403 31.00 -15.33 -38.87
CA LEU A 403 30.94 -15.02 -37.45
C LEU A 403 32.36 -14.81 -36.89
N LEU A 404 32.57 -13.67 -36.22
CA LEU A 404 33.75 -13.38 -35.44
C LEU A 404 33.38 -13.41 -33.95
N ILE A 405 34.07 -14.22 -33.15
CA ILE A 405 33.86 -14.31 -31.69
C ILE A 405 35.16 -13.94 -30.99
N SER A 406 35.05 -13.11 -29.96
CA SER A 406 36.15 -12.82 -29.03
C SER A 406 35.63 -12.87 -27.60
N PHE A 407 36.49 -13.24 -26.65
CA PHE A 407 36.15 -13.35 -25.24
C PHE A 407 36.91 -12.28 -24.45
N HIS A 408 36.19 -11.53 -23.61
CA HIS A 408 36.76 -10.51 -22.73
C HIS A 408 37.09 -11.05 -21.32
N ALA A 409 36.43 -12.14 -20.91
CA ALA A 409 36.65 -12.85 -19.67
C ALA A 409 36.44 -14.35 -19.90
N PHE A 410 37.25 -15.20 -19.26
CA PHE A 410 37.15 -16.65 -19.38
C PHE A 410 37.67 -17.34 -18.11
N ASP A 411 36.76 -17.83 -17.28
CA ASP A 411 37.08 -18.55 -16.04
C ASP A 411 36.11 -19.73 -15.88
N LEU A 412 36.61 -20.94 -16.12
CA LEU A 412 35.85 -22.18 -16.06
C LEU A 412 36.64 -23.22 -15.27
N GLY A 413 35.94 -24.10 -14.56
CA GLY A 413 36.53 -25.15 -13.73
C GLY A 413 37.56 -26.00 -14.50
N LYS A 414 38.69 -26.28 -13.86
CA LYS A 414 39.70 -27.21 -14.39
C LYS A 414 39.13 -28.61 -14.38
N THR A 415 39.10 -29.27 -15.54
CA THR A 415 38.77 -30.70 -15.61
C THR A 415 39.72 -31.48 -14.70
N ARG A 416 39.18 -32.27 -13.77
CA ARG A 416 39.90 -33.50 -13.39
C ARG A 416 39.82 -34.36 -14.66
N GLY A 417 40.98 -34.54 -15.31
CA GLY A 417 41.09 -35.29 -16.56
C GLY A 417 40.56 -36.73 -16.46
N PRO A 418 40.38 -37.41 -17.60
CA PRO A 418 39.81 -38.75 -17.68
C PRO A 418 40.54 -39.77 -16.81
#